data_AF-A0A316AXY9-F1
#
_entry.id   AF-A0A316AXY9-F1
#
_cell.length_a   1.000
_cell.length_b   1.000
_cell.length_c   1.000
_cell.angle_alpha   90.00
_cell.angle_beta   90.00
_cell.angle_gamma   90.00
#
_symmetry.space_group_name_H-M   'P 1'
#
loop_
_entity.id
_entity.type
_entity.pdbx_description
1 polymer ?
#
loop_
_entity_poly.entity_id
_entity_poly.type
_entity_poly.pdbx_seq_one_letter_code
_entity_poly.pdbx_strand_id
1 'polypeptide(L)'
;MNVKVFSIVFTCVAALLLVMILVQKNGYASQANDAYAKSSGAYQKYGSSTLEYVSTNIMLSKQVWAVACGVAEKGVKTSSDIKAIERAVAPSVKGSDNFKTLVHRFEIAPSYFIEASFKSISEDKKTNLKTLAGYSGLNISALQGNPSAAAAEEELDEDEEGEEEVAEEAPAPAPKKAAKGKKGKKRK
;
A
#
# COMPACT_ATOMS: atom_id res chain seq x y z
N MET A 1 -39.23 38.72 -57.17
CA MET A 1 -38.17 38.15 -56.30
C MET A 1 -37.31 37.21 -57.15
N ASN A 2 -36.01 37.48 -57.27
CA ASN A 2 -35.15 36.86 -58.30
C ASN A 2 -34.74 35.43 -57.91
N VAL A 3 -35.27 34.43 -58.62
CA VAL A 3 -34.97 32.99 -58.44
C VAL A 3 -33.46 32.69 -58.41
N LYS A 4 -32.67 33.48 -59.15
CA LYS A 4 -31.19 33.40 -59.14
C LYS A 4 -30.57 33.69 -57.77
N VAL A 5 -31.14 34.64 -57.01
CA VAL A 5 -30.65 34.98 -55.66
C VAL A 5 -30.99 33.85 -54.68
N PHE A 6 -32.19 33.27 -54.78
CA PHE A 6 -32.57 32.11 -53.96
C PHE A 6 -31.67 30.89 -54.22
N SER A 7 -31.35 30.62 -55.48
CA SER A 7 -30.46 29.51 -55.85
C SER A 7 -29.04 29.70 -55.30
N ILE A 8 -28.50 30.92 -55.34
CA ILE A 8 -27.15 31.23 -54.83
C ILE A 8 -27.12 31.14 -53.30
N VAL A 9 -28.15 31.65 -52.63
CA VAL A 9 -28.24 31.55 -51.16
C VAL A 9 -28.37 30.09 -50.73
N PHE A 10 -29.17 29.28 -51.44
CA PHE A 10 -29.33 27.87 -51.14
C PHE A 10 -28.03 27.06 -51.33
N THR A 11 -27.27 27.32 -52.40
CA THR A 11 -25.97 26.65 -52.61
C THR A 11 -24.93 27.08 -51.57
N CYS A 12 -24.90 28.34 -51.15
CA CYS A 12 -24.02 28.79 -50.07
C CYS A 12 -24.37 28.11 -48.73
N VAL A 13 -25.65 27.99 -48.38
CA VAL A 13 -26.09 27.31 -47.15
C VAL A 13 -25.79 25.81 -47.22
N ALA A 14 -26.01 25.16 -48.37
CA ALA A 14 -25.69 23.75 -48.55
C ALA A 14 -24.18 23.47 -48.42
N ALA A 15 -23.33 24.35 -48.98
CA ALA A 15 -21.88 24.25 -48.85
C ALA A 15 -21.41 24.41 -47.40
N LEU A 16 -21.99 25.37 -46.65
CA LEU A 16 -21.68 25.56 -45.22
C LEU A 16 -22.08 24.36 -44.36
N LEU A 17 -23.25 23.75 -44.63
CA LEU A 17 -23.68 22.54 -43.95
C LEU A 17 -22.74 21.36 -44.25
N LEU A 18 -22.29 21.22 -45.49
CA LEU A 18 -21.33 20.17 -45.88
C LEU A 18 -19.98 20.32 -45.17
N VAL A 19 -19.47 21.55 -45.06
CA VAL A 19 -18.23 21.84 -44.31
C VAL A 19 -18.39 21.51 -42.83
N MET A 20 -19.52 21.91 -42.21
CA MET A 20 -19.83 21.59 -40.81
C MET A 20 -19.86 20.07 -40.57
N ILE A 21 -20.47 19.28 -41.46
CA ILE A 21 -20.54 17.82 -41.34
C ILE A 21 -19.14 17.18 -41.46
N LEU A 22 -18.30 17.66 -42.37
CA LEU A 22 -16.94 17.15 -42.55
C LEU A 22 -16.03 17.47 -41.36
N VAL A 23 -16.14 18.68 -40.81
CA VAL A 23 -15.39 19.10 -39.60
C VAL A 23 -15.82 18.28 -38.38
N GLN A 24 -17.12 18.05 -38.20
CA GLN A 24 -17.62 17.19 -37.13
C GLN A 24 -17.09 15.76 -37.27
N LYS A 25 -17.18 15.14 -38.45
CA LYS A 25 -16.77 13.75 -38.66
C LYS A 25 -15.26 13.53 -38.42
N ASN A 26 -14.42 14.48 -38.83
CA ASN A 26 -12.97 14.39 -38.61
C ASN A 26 -12.57 14.75 -37.17
N GLY A 27 -13.27 15.70 -36.54
CA GLY A 27 -13.04 16.09 -35.14
C GLY A 27 -13.42 14.98 -34.15
N TYR A 28 -14.54 14.28 -34.36
CA TYR A 28 -14.96 13.17 -33.50
C TYR A 28 -14.00 11.99 -33.57
N ALA A 29 -13.49 11.64 -34.76
CA ALA A 29 -12.52 10.55 -34.91
C ALA A 29 -11.19 10.88 -34.21
N SER A 30 -10.69 12.11 -34.36
CA SER A 30 -9.47 12.56 -33.69
C SER A 30 -9.63 12.62 -32.16
N GLN A 31 -10.75 13.16 -31.68
CA GLN A 31 -11.02 13.29 -30.24
C GLN A 31 -11.25 11.92 -29.58
N ALA A 32 -11.93 11.00 -30.26
CA ALA A 32 -12.04 9.62 -29.80
C ALA A 32 -10.66 8.96 -29.74
N ASN A 33 -9.84 9.08 -30.78
CA ASN A 33 -8.51 8.48 -30.79
C ASN A 33 -7.58 9.06 -29.71
N ASP A 34 -7.63 10.37 -29.47
CA ASP A 34 -6.90 11.02 -28.38
C ASP A 34 -7.41 10.60 -26.99
N ALA A 35 -8.72 10.45 -26.82
CA ALA A 35 -9.30 9.95 -25.58
C ALA A 35 -8.92 8.48 -25.33
N TYR A 36 -8.95 7.64 -26.38
CA TYR A 36 -8.49 6.27 -26.32
C TYR A 36 -7.00 6.18 -26.00
N ALA A 37 -6.14 6.96 -26.67
CA ALA A 37 -4.70 6.99 -26.41
C ALA A 37 -4.37 7.47 -24.99
N LYS A 38 -5.06 8.50 -24.48
CA LYS A 38 -4.90 8.98 -23.10
C LYS A 38 -5.36 7.94 -22.08
N SER A 39 -6.51 7.32 -22.31
CA SER A 39 -7.03 6.30 -21.39
C SER A 39 -6.14 5.05 -21.40
N SER A 40 -5.73 4.56 -22.57
CA SER A 40 -4.89 3.36 -22.69
C SER A 40 -3.50 3.58 -22.08
N GLY A 41 -2.88 4.74 -22.32
CA GLY A 41 -1.61 5.11 -21.69
C GLY A 41 -1.71 5.23 -20.16
N ALA A 42 -2.82 5.79 -19.65
CA ALA A 42 -3.07 5.83 -18.22
C ALA A 42 -3.21 4.41 -17.65
N TYR A 43 -4.04 3.55 -18.24
CA TYR A 43 -4.22 2.16 -17.80
C TYR A 43 -2.92 1.35 -17.84
N GLN A 44 -2.10 1.53 -18.87
CA GLN A 44 -0.78 0.89 -18.95
C GLN A 44 0.14 1.36 -17.82
N LYS A 45 0.18 2.67 -17.53
CA LYS A 45 0.99 3.21 -16.44
C LYS A 45 0.52 2.72 -15.06
N TYR A 46 -0.79 2.71 -14.82
CA TYR A 46 -1.34 2.15 -13.58
C TYR A 46 -1.03 0.66 -13.45
N GLY A 47 -1.18 -0.10 -14.53
CA GLY A 47 -0.87 -1.53 -14.56
C GLY A 47 0.61 -1.80 -14.28
N SER A 48 1.52 -1.06 -14.92
CA SER A 48 2.96 -1.21 -14.71
C SER A 48 3.38 -0.83 -13.29
N SER A 49 2.87 0.29 -12.75
CA SER A 49 3.18 0.70 -11.37
C SER A 49 2.64 -0.27 -10.34
N THR A 50 1.47 -0.85 -10.58
CA THR A 50 0.91 -1.90 -9.70
C THR A 50 1.76 -3.16 -9.75
N LEU A 51 2.18 -3.57 -10.95
CA LEU A 51 3.01 -4.77 -11.11
C LEU A 51 4.40 -4.59 -10.48
N GLU A 52 5.00 -3.41 -10.62
CA GLU A 52 6.26 -3.05 -9.97
C GLU A 52 6.12 -3.04 -8.43
N TYR A 53 5.03 -2.47 -7.92
CA TYR A 53 4.72 -2.48 -6.49
C TYR A 53 4.57 -3.91 -5.97
N VAL A 54 3.76 -4.75 -6.62
CA VAL A 54 3.55 -6.15 -6.21
C VAL A 54 4.87 -6.95 -6.31
N SER A 55 5.63 -6.76 -7.39
CA SER A 55 6.92 -7.42 -7.59
C SER A 55 7.91 -7.07 -6.47
N THR A 56 7.99 -5.80 -6.09
CA THR A 56 8.84 -5.33 -4.99
C THR A 56 8.42 -5.98 -3.67
N ASN A 57 7.13 -5.99 -3.35
CA ASN A 57 6.64 -6.60 -2.11
C ASN A 57 6.88 -8.12 -2.06
N ILE A 58 6.77 -8.82 -3.21
CA ILE A 58 7.10 -10.25 -3.31
C ILE A 58 8.59 -10.46 -3.06
N MET A 59 9.46 -9.63 -3.63
CA MET A 59 10.92 -9.71 -3.42
C MET A 59 11.28 -9.52 -1.94
N LEU A 60 10.72 -8.49 -1.30
CA LEU A 60 10.94 -8.20 0.13
C LEU A 60 10.48 -9.37 0.99
N SER A 61 9.22 -9.81 0.79
CA SER A 61 8.65 -10.96 1.51
C SER A 61 9.50 -12.22 1.35
N LYS A 62 9.94 -12.52 0.11
CA LYS A 62 10.79 -13.68 -0.18
C LYS A 62 12.09 -13.67 0.60
N GLN A 63 12.75 -12.52 0.71
CA GLN A 63 14.01 -12.41 1.44
C GLN A 63 13.82 -12.67 2.93
N VAL A 64 12.80 -12.07 3.55
CA VAL A 64 12.53 -12.29 4.98
C VAL A 64 12.11 -13.74 5.24
N TRP A 65 11.28 -14.33 4.39
CA TRP A 65 10.95 -15.76 4.48
C TRP A 65 12.17 -16.67 4.31
N ALA A 66 13.09 -16.34 3.40
CA ALA A 66 14.31 -17.12 3.21
C ALA A 66 15.21 -17.08 4.45
N VAL A 67 15.30 -15.95 5.16
CA VAL A 67 16.00 -15.89 6.45
C VAL A 67 15.27 -16.75 7.49
N ALA A 68 13.94 -16.63 7.60
CA ALA A 68 13.14 -17.41 8.55
C ALA A 68 13.31 -18.93 8.35
N CYS A 69 13.21 -19.41 7.11
CA CYS A 69 13.43 -20.82 6.77
C CYS A 69 14.87 -21.24 7.06
N GLY A 70 15.86 -20.39 6.72
CA GLY A 70 17.26 -20.67 7.01
C GLY A 70 17.53 -20.83 8.51
N VAL A 71 16.88 -20.02 9.36
CA VAL A 71 16.97 -20.13 10.82
C VAL A 71 16.38 -21.44 11.31
N ALA A 72 15.23 -21.85 10.78
CA ALA A 72 14.58 -23.11 11.14
C ALA A 72 15.40 -24.34 10.70
N GLU A 73 16.01 -24.31 9.52
CA GLU A 73 16.75 -25.45 8.96
C GLU A 73 18.15 -25.64 9.55
N LYS A 74 18.88 -24.54 9.81
CA LYS A 74 20.32 -24.62 10.14
C LYS A 74 20.62 -24.82 11.62
N GLY A 75 19.61 -24.95 12.48
CA GLY A 75 19.80 -25.23 13.89
C GLY A 75 20.59 -24.14 14.62
N VAL A 76 20.14 -22.90 14.50
CA VAL A 76 20.73 -21.70 15.08
C VAL A 76 20.91 -21.82 16.60
N LYS A 77 22.07 -21.39 17.10
CA LYS A 77 22.37 -21.38 18.55
C LYS A 77 22.59 -19.96 19.08
N THR A 78 23.12 -19.08 18.24
CA THR A 78 23.50 -17.71 18.58
C THR A 78 23.04 -16.70 17.53
N SER A 79 22.97 -15.41 17.87
CA SER A 79 22.68 -14.37 16.89
C SER A 79 23.74 -14.26 15.79
N SER A 80 24.97 -14.72 16.04
CA SER A 80 26.01 -14.78 15.00
C SER A 80 25.66 -15.78 13.89
N ASP A 81 25.00 -16.89 14.21
CA ASP A 81 24.57 -17.87 13.23
C ASP A 81 23.46 -17.28 12.33
N ILE A 82 22.54 -16.50 12.92
CA ILE A 82 21.51 -15.77 12.16
C ILE A 82 22.16 -14.75 11.22
N LYS A 83 23.10 -13.94 11.71
CA LYS A 83 23.82 -12.97 10.88
C LYS A 83 24.55 -13.61 9.69
N ALA A 84 25.01 -14.85 9.82
CA ALA A 84 25.60 -15.59 8.70
C ALA A 84 24.54 -15.97 7.63
N ILE A 85 23.33 -16.33 8.07
CA ILE A 85 22.18 -16.59 7.19
C ILE A 85 21.74 -15.31 6.49
N GLU A 86 21.60 -14.21 7.24
CA GLU A 86 21.26 -12.90 6.70
C GLU A 86 22.23 -12.46 5.60
N ARG A 87 23.54 -12.57 5.84
CA ARG A 87 24.54 -12.21 4.81
C ARG A 87 24.44 -13.05 3.55
N ALA A 88 24.03 -14.31 3.66
CA ALA A 88 23.85 -15.19 2.51
C ALA A 88 22.58 -14.86 1.71
N VAL A 89 21.51 -14.42 2.38
CA VAL A 89 20.20 -14.16 1.76
C VAL A 89 20.04 -12.70 1.32
N ALA A 90 20.46 -11.76 2.16
CA ALA A 90 20.29 -10.33 2.02
C ALA A 90 21.58 -9.60 2.45
N PRO A 91 22.66 -9.63 1.65
CA PRO A 91 23.98 -9.10 2.03
C PRO A 91 24.00 -7.59 2.31
N SER A 92 23.03 -6.85 1.78
CA SER A 92 22.88 -5.40 1.98
C SER A 92 22.11 -5.03 3.25
N VAL A 93 21.44 -5.98 3.90
CA VAL A 93 20.62 -5.76 5.09
C VAL A 93 21.28 -6.41 6.29
N LYS A 94 21.29 -5.74 7.43
CA LYS A 94 21.88 -6.25 8.67
C LYS A 94 20.81 -6.27 9.75
N GLY A 95 20.58 -7.43 10.35
CA GLY A 95 19.76 -7.52 11.55
C GLY A 95 20.42 -6.86 12.75
N SER A 96 19.59 -6.43 13.70
CA SER A 96 20.01 -5.76 14.93
C SER A 96 19.79 -6.66 16.15
N ASP A 97 20.77 -6.72 17.04
CA ASP A 97 20.63 -7.36 18.35
C ASP A 97 20.15 -6.33 19.38
N ASN A 98 19.02 -6.59 20.02
CA ASN A 98 18.61 -5.90 21.24
C ASN A 98 19.02 -6.77 22.45
N PHE A 99 20.10 -6.35 23.13
CA PHE A 99 20.61 -7.05 24.29
C PHE A 99 19.75 -6.89 25.56
N LYS A 100 18.84 -5.90 25.60
CA LYS A 100 17.92 -5.73 26.74
C LYS A 100 16.78 -6.74 26.67
N THR A 101 16.18 -6.90 25.49
CA THR A 101 15.04 -7.82 25.26
C THR A 101 15.48 -9.22 24.84
N LEU A 102 16.77 -9.43 24.58
CA LEU A 102 17.35 -10.69 24.07
C LEU A 102 16.76 -11.11 22.73
N VAL A 103 16.45 -10.14 21.87
CA VAL A 103 15.86 -10.36 20.55
C VAL A 103 16.82 -9.90 19.47
N HIS A 104 16.96 -10.73 18.43
CA HIS A 104 17.57 -10.33 17.18
C HIS A 104 16.47 -10.06 16.15
N ARG A 105 16.40 -8.83 15.65
CA ARG A 105 15.42 -8.41 14.65
C ARG A 105 16.09 -8.29 13.28
N PHE A 106 15.56 -9.02 12.31
CA PHE A 106 15.90 -8.85 10.90
C PHE A 106 14.76 -8.12 10.21
N GLU A 107 15.04 -6.94 9.68
CA GLU A 107 14.05 -6.07 9.05
C GLU A 107 14.56 -5.53 7.72
N ILE A 108 13.75 -5.67 6.68
CA ILE A 108 14.01 -5.07 5.36
C ILE A 108 13.13 -3.83 5.16
N ALA A 109 11.93 -3.83 5.75
CA ALA A 109 11.00 -2.71 5.78
C ALA A 109 10.05 -2.88 6.98
N PRO A 110 9.31 -1.84 7.43
CA PRO A 110 8.53 -1.87 8.68
C PRO A 110 7.51 -3.01 8.79
N SER A 111 6.93 -3.45 7.68
CA SER A 111 5.98 -4.58 7.65
C SER A 111 6.62 -5.94 7.31
N TYR A 112 7.93 -5.95 7.03
CA TYR A 112 8.70 -7.10 6.57
C TYR A 112 9.87 -7.35 7.52
N PHE A 113 9.56 -7.96 8.66
CA PHE A 113 10.53 -8.31 9.68
C PHE A 113 10.26 -9.67 10.32
N ILE A 114 11.28 -10.20 10.97
CA ILE A 114 11.22 -11.37 11.85
C ILE A 114 12.06 -11.09 13.10
N GLU A 115 11.67 -11.74 14.20
CA GLU A 115 12.34 -11.58 15.49
C GLU A 115 12.72 -12.94 16.05
N ALA A 116 14.01 -13.17 16.26
CA ALA A 116 14.52 -14.36 16.91
C ALA A 116 14.80 -14.05 18.39
N SER A 117 14.20 -14.82 19.30
CA SER A 117 14.36 -14.64 20.73
C SER A 117 15.45 -15.58 21.28
N PHE A 118 16.20 -15.09 22.26
CA PHE A 118 17.30 -15.79 22.90
C PHE A 118 17.16 -15.76 24.43
N LYS A 119 17.87 -16.66 25.11
CA LYS A 119 17.77 -16.83 26.57
C LYS A 119 18.83 -16.07 27.35
N SER A 120 19.96 -15.75 26.73
CA SER A 120 21.07 -15.09 27.41
C SER A 120 21.98 -14.34 26.46
N ILE A 121 22.86 -13.52 27.04
CA ILE A 121 23.98 -12.90 26.34
C ILE A 121 25.22 -13.76 26.60
N SER A 122 25.93 -14.10 25.54
CA SER A 122 27.24 -14.75 25.59
C SER A 122 28.32 -13.79 25.11
N GLU A 123 29.38 -13.67 25.89
CA GLU A 123 30.54 -12.85 25.58
C GLU A 123 31.74 -13.73 25.29
N ASP A 124 32.34 -13.57 24.11
CA ASP A 124 33.59 -14.23 23.79
C ASP A 124 34.75 -13.53 24.50
N LYS A 125 35.30 -14.20 25.52
CA LYS A 125 36.42 -13.70 26.35
C LYS A 125 37.68 -13.36 25.57
N LYS A 126 37.84 -13.85 24.33
CA LYS A 126 39.02 -13.56 23.49
C LYS A 126 38.86 -12.29 22.67
N THR A 127 37.63 -11.97 22.26
CA THR A 127 37.32 -10.86 21.34
C THR A 127 36.49 -9.76 21.99
N ASN A 128 36.02 -9.96 23.23
CA ASN A 128 35.05 -9.13 23.95
C ASN A 128 33.76 -8.86 23.16
N LEU A 129 33.43 -9.77 22.23
CA LEU A 129 32.24 -9.62 21.38
C LEU A 129 31.03 -10.23 22.08
N LYS A 130 30.00 -9.42 22.27
CA LYS A 130 28.71 -9.87 22.82
C LYS A 130 27.82 -10.41 21.71
N THR A 131 27.21 -11.55 21.97
CA THR A 131 26.27 -12.24 21.08
C THR A 131 25.08 -12.72 21.89
N LEU A 132 23.91 -12.83 21.26
CA LEU A 132 22.77 -13.48 21.89
C LEU A 132 22.93 -15.00 21.76
N ALA A 133 22.58 -15.75 22.80
CA ALA A 133 22.77 -17.19 22.89
C ALA A 133 21.57 -17.92 23.49
N GLY A 134 21.47 -19.21 23.21
CA GLY A 134 20.36 -20.04 23.67
C GLY A 134 19.08 -19.68 22.94
N TYR A 135 19.10 -19.84 21.61
CA TYR A 135 17.93 -19.63 20.74
C TYR A 135 16.67 -20.27 21.33
N SER A 136 15.60 -19.48 21.42
CA SER A 136 14.33 -19.84 22.07
C SER A 136 13.18 -19.97 21.07
N GLY A 137 13.24 -19.26 19.95
CA GLY A 137 12.22 -19.32 18.92
C GLY A 137 12.30 -18.17 17.92
N LEU A 138 11.50 -18.27 16.88
CA LEU A 138 11.37 -17.27 15.83
C LEU A 138 9.91 -16.79 15.76
N ASN A 139 9.73 -15.48 15.85
CA ASN A 139 8.47 -14.81 15.63
C ASN A 139 8.40 -14.36 14.16
N ILE A 140 7.41 -14.91 13.44
CA ILE A 140 7.13 -14.61 12.03
C ILE A 140 5.79 -13.92 11.85
N SER A 141 5.21 -13.37 12.91
CA SER A 141 3.81 -12.93 12.89
C SER A 141 3.60 -11.76 11.92
N ALA A 142 4.62 -10.90 11.73
CA ALA A 142 4.60 -9.86 10.70
C ALA A 142 4.47 -10.43 9.28
N LEU A 143 5.15 -11.53 8.96
CA LEU A 143 5.03 -12.21 7.67
C LEU A 143 3.66 -12.88 7.47
N GLN A 144 2.97 -13.20 8.56
CA GLN A 144 1.63 -13.77 8.54
C GLN A 144 0.52 -12.70 8.50
N GLY A 145 0.88 -11.41 8.46
CA GLY A 145 -0.07 -10.30 8.47
C GLY A 145 -0.61 -9.95 9.86
N ASN A 146 -0.04 -10.52 10.92
CA ASN A 146 -0.38 -10.25 12.31
C ASN A 146 0.88 -9.83 13.08
N PRO A 147 1.49 -8.66 12.79
CA PRO A 147 2.67 -8.23 13.55
C PRO A 147 2.34 -8.30 15.05
N SER A 148 3.05 -9.17 15.76
CA SER A 148 2.80 -9.45 17.17
C SER A 148 2.87 -8.16 17.99
N ALA A 149 1.89 -7.96 18.87
CA ALA A 149 1.80 -6.80 19.77
C ALA A 149 3.02 -6.61 20.71
N ALA A 150 3.91 -7.59 20.80
CA ALA A 150 5.19 -7.46 21.50
C ALA A 150 6.10 -6.33 20.94
N ALA A 151 5.87 -5.87 19.71
CA ALA A 151 6.55 -4.70 19.13
C ALA A 151 5.80 -3.37 19.36
N ALA A 152 4.57 -3.41 19.87
CA ALA A 152 3.72 -2.22 20.06
C ALA A 152 3.80 -1.62 21.48
N GLU A 153 4.45 -2.32 22.43
CA GLU A 153 4.61 -1.83 23.81
C GLU A 153 5.85 -0.93 24.01
N GLU A 154 6.75 -0.77 23.02
CA GLU A 154 7.97 0.06 23.15
C GLU A 154 7.88 1.45 22.47
N GLU A 155 6.72 1.88 21.96
CA GLU A 155 6.57 3.18 21.26
C GLU A 155 5.44 4.08 21.79
N LEU A 156 5.06 3.94 23.08
CA LEU A 156 3.96 4.70 23.69
C LEU A 156 4.32 5.40 25.01
N ASP A 157 5.60 5.68 25.25
CA ASP A 157 6.05 6.51 26.37
C ASP A 157 7.02 7.59 25.86
N GLU A 158 6.52 8.64 25.21
CA GLU A 158 7.05 10.00 25.34
C GLU A 158 6.05 11.01 24.73
N ASP A 159 5.72 11.99 25.58
CA ASP A 159 5.03 13.27 25.32
C ASP A 159 3.50 13.31 25.43
N GLU A 160 3.07 13.42 26.69
CA GLU A 160 1.81 14.01 27.11
C GLU A 160 1.95 15.56 27.23
N GLU A 161 0.84 16.25 26.91
CA GLU A 161 0.44 17.61 27.29
C GLU A 161 0.71 18.83 26.36
N GLY A 162 -0.42 19.42 25.94
CA GLY A 162 -0.53 20.73 25.32
C GLY A 162 -1.92 20.98 24.71
N GLU A 163 -2.94 21.18 25.57
CA GLU A 163 -4.29 21.69 25.26
C GLU A 163 -4.22 23.00 24.42
N GLU A 164 -5.19 23.47 23.63
CA GLU A 164 -6.64 23.63 23.81
C GLU A 164 -7.36 23.81 22.44
N GLU A 165 -8.69 23.64 22.52
CA GLU A 165 -9.82 23.88 21.59
C GLU A 165 -9.70 25.07 20.60
N VAL A 166 -10.44 25.19 19.47
CA VAL A 166 -11.90 25.36 19.37
C VAL A 166 -12.40 25.18 17.91
N ALA A 167 -13.50 24.43 17.82
CA ALA A 167 -14.63 24.37 16.87
C ALA A 167 -14.65 25.17 15.54
N GLU A 168 -15.18 24.52 14.48
CA GLU A 168 -16.45 24.96 13.87
C GLU A 168 -17.19 23.81 13.13
N GLU A 169 -18.48 23.69 13.46
CA GLU A 169 -19.64 23.07 12.79
C GLU A 169 -19.54 22.92 11.23
N ALA A 170 -20.11 21.93 10.53
CA ALA A 170 -21.47 21.39 10.58
C ALA A 170 -21.61 20.14 9.65
N PRO A 171 -22.73 19.37 9.72
CA PRO A 171 -22.78 17.93 9.44
C PRO A 171 -23.35 17.51 8.07
N ALA A 172 -23.10 16.23 7.72
CA ALA A 172 -23.60 15.52 6.54
C ALA A 172 -25.14 15.32 6.54
N PRO A 173 -25.82 15.33 5.36
CA PRO A 173 -27.25 15.07 5.28
C PRO A 173 -27.57 13.58 5.06
N ALA A 174 -28.54 13.05 5.83
CA ALA A 174 -29.20 11.75 5.59
C ALA A 174 -30.74 11.92 5.78
N PRO A 175 -31.61 10.99 5.33
CA PRO A 175 -32.61 11.26 4.29
C PRO A 175 -34.04 11.44 4.80
N LYS A 176 -34.87 12.14 4.00
CA LYS A 176 -36.30 12.37 4.22
C LYS A 176 -37.11 11.07 4.07
N LYS A 177 -37.75 10.60 5.15
CA LYS A 177 -38.90 9.67 5.10
C LYS A 177 -40.20 10.47 4.96
N ALA A 178 -40.94 10.23 3.89
CA ALA A 178 -42.30 10.72 3.71
C ALA A 178 -43.33 9.80 4.40
N ALA A 179 -44.32 10.42 5.03
CA ALA A 179 -45.41 9.78 5.76
C ALA A 179 -46.55 9.29 4.83
N LYS A 180 -47.35 8.33 5.33
CA LYS A 180 -48.78 8.48 5.70
C LYS A 180 -49.61 7.22 5.37
N GLY A 181 -50.24 6.64 6.40
CA GLY A 181 -51.30 5.65 6.28
C GLY A 181 -51.92 5.37 7.66
N LYS A 182 -53.20 5.69 7.83
CA LYS A 182 -53.93 5.87 9.11
C LYS A 182 -55.08 4.85 9.21
N LYS A 183 -55.53 4.59 10.44
CA LYS A 183 -56.67 3.75 10.94
C LYS A 183 -56.27 2.30 11.20
N GLY A 184 -56.45 1.70 12.38
CA GLY A 184 -57.18 2.05 13.59
C GLY A 184 -57.94 0.82 14.07
N LYS A 185 -57.94 0.55 15.40
CA LYS A 185 -59.04 0.01 16.24
C LYS A 185 -58.54 -0.92 17.36
N LYS A 186 -58.48 -0.33 18.57
CA LYS A 186 -58.70 -0.91 19.91
C LYS A 186 -59.43 -2.27 19.91
N ARG A 187 -59.00 -3.26 20.71
CA ARG A 187 -59.39 -3.46 22.13
C ARG A 187 -58.96 -4.84 22.65
N LYS A 188 -58.49 -4.82 23.91
CA LYS A 188 -58.59 -5.82 24.98
C LYS A 188 -57.99 -7.20 24.78
#